data_AF-A0AAW3UQ91-F1
#
_entry.id   AF-A0AAW3UQ91-F1
#
_cell.length_a   1.000
_cell.length_b   1.000
_cell.length_c   1.000
_cell.angle_alpha   90.00
_cell.angle_beta   90.00
_cell.angle_gamma   90.00
#
_symmetry.space_group_name_H-M   'P 1'
#
loop_
_entity.id
_entity.type
_entity.pdbx_description
1 polymer ?
#
loop_
_entity_poly.entity_id
_entity_poly.type
_entity_poly.pdbx_seq_one_letter_code
_entity_poly.pdbx_strand_id
1 'polypeptide(L)'
;MIGEDTKEIPECDLEFEQASQTTCKEAIAYRETVRDFVSRDIITHILDDTEDHIDWLETNLALIDKVGSDARQHTTSLRPDPG
;
A
#
# COMPACT_ATOMS: atom_id res chain seq x y z
N MET A 1 -2.24 -12.94 5.66
CA MET A 1 -3.29 -13.97 5.53
C MET A 1 -3.56 -14.21 4.04
N ILE A 2 -4.38 -15.18 3.65
CA ILE A 2 -4.86 -15.34 2.25
C ILE A 2 -6.31 -14.86 2.25
N GLY A 3 -6.63 -13.82 1.46
CA GLY A 3 -8.01 -13.40 1.27
C GLY A 3 -8.73 -14.33 0.29
N GLU A 4 -9.91 -14.83 0.66
CA GLU A 4 -10.68 -15.79 -0.13
C GLU A 4 -11.85 -15.15 -0.86
N ASP A 5 -12.22 -13.91 -0.50
CA ASP A 5 -13.25 -13.12 -1.19
C ASP A 5 -12.78 -11.72 -1.68
N THR A 6 -13.68 -11.03 -2.38
CA THR A 6 -13.39 -9.74 -3.06
C THR A 6 -13.09 -8.59 -2.10
N LYS A 7 -13.44 -8.73 -0.82
CA LYS A 7 -13.18 -7.75 0.23
C LYS A 7 -11.97 -8.14 1.10
N GLU A 8 -11.81 -9.43 1.39
CA GLU A 8 -10.71 -9.95 2.20
C GLU A 8 -9.33 -9.76 1.54
N ILE A 9 -9.24 -9.80 0.20
CA ILE A 9 -7.98 -9.54 -0.51
C ILE A 9 -7.43 -8.13 -0.23
N PRO A 10 -8.17 -7.03 -0.50
CA PRO A 10 -7.68 -5.67 -0.26
C PRO A 10 -7.52 -5.35 1.23
N GLU A 11 -8.26 -6.02 2.12
CA GLU A 11 -8.03 -5.92 3.56
C GLU A 11 -6.70 -6.58 3.98
N CYS A 12 -6.40 -7.78 3.46
CA CYS A 12 -5.10 -8.43 3.68
C CYS A 12 -3.94 -7.61 3.12
N ASP A 13 -4.11 -7.02 1.93
CA ASP A 13 -3.11 -6.15 1.32
C ASP A 13 -2.91 -4.88 2.16
N LEU A 14 -3.99 -4.30 2.70
CA LEU A 14 -3.89 -3.11 3.56
C LEU A 14 -3.13 -3.41 4.86
N GLU A 15 -3.40 -4.53 5.52
CA GLU A 15 -2.65 -4.97 6.70
C GLU A 15 -1.16 -5.15 6.38
N PHE A 16 -0.85 -5.73 5.21
CA PHE A 16 0.52 -5.91 4.76
C PHE A 16 1.22 -4.57 4.53
N GLU A 17 0.58 -3.62 3.83
CA GLU A 17 1.17 -2.31 3.57
C GLU A 17 1.37 -1.51 4.86
N GLN A 18 0.46 -1.59 5.85
CA GLN A 18 0.64 -0.96 7.17
C GLN A 18 1.85 -1.54 7.95
N ALA A 19 2.07 -2.85 7.86
CA ALA A 19 3.24 -3.49 8.45
C ALA A 19 4.54 -3.06 7.73
N SER A 20 4.51 -2.95 6.40
CA SER A 20 5.61 -2.44 5.58
C SER A 20 5.93 -0.97 5.91
N GLN A 21 4.91 -0.13 6.08
CA GLN A 21 5.06 1.28 6.48
C GLN A 21 5.78 1.42 7.82
N THR A 22 5.37 0.63 8.81
CA THR A 22 6.01 0.59 10.14
C THR A 22 7.48 0.18 10.01
N THR A 23 7.75 -0.89 9.26
CA THR A 23 9.11 -1.39 9.03
C THR A 23 9.99 -0.34 8.34
N CYS A 24 9.46 0.37 7.34
CA CYS A 24 10.20 1.42 6.64
C CYS A 24 10.54 2.58 7.57
N LYS A 25 9.59 3.04 8.40
CA LYS A 25 9.79 4.11 9.39
C LYS A 25 10.88 3.75 10.41
N GLU A 26 10.87 2.52 10.92
CA GLU A 26 11.91 2.02 11.83
C GLU A 26 13.28 1.93 11.15
N ALA A 27 13.31 1.45 9.91
CA ALA A 27 14.55 1.33 9.15
C ALA A 27 15.15 2.69 8.84
N ILE A 28 14.35 3.68 8.41
CA ILE A 28 14.79 5.08 8.21
C ILE A 28 15.45 5.62 9.48
N ALA A 29 14.77 5.51 10.62
CA ALA A 29 15.30 5.97 11.90
C ALA A 29 16.65 5.30 12.23
N TYR A 30 16.77 3.98 12.04
CA TYR A 30 18.02 3.26 12.26
C TYR A 30 19.14 3.75 11.32
N ARG A 31 18.86 3.92 10.02
CA ARG A 31 19.85 4.38 9.03
C ARG A 31 20.41 5.76 9.37
N GLU A 32 19.60 6.65 9.93
CA GLU A 32 20.08 7.96 10.42
C GLU A 32 21.08 7.81 11.57
N THR A 33 20.88 6.86 12.49
CA THR A 33 21.81 6.63 13.62
C THR A 33 23.20 6.19 13.17
N VAL A 34 23.28 5.41 12.09
CA VAL A 34 24.53 4.90 11.51
C VAL A 34 25.05 5.75 10.34
N ARG A 35 24.36 6.86 10.03
CA ARG A 35 24.69 7.79 8.94
C ARG A 35 24.72 7.13 7.55
N ASP A 36 23.87 6.13 7.34
CA ASP A 36 23.68 5.45 6.06
C ASP A 36 22.59 6.16 5.25
N PHE A 37 22.94 7.31 4.67
CA PHE A 37 21.97 8.18 4.00
C PHE A 37 21.47 7.63 2.67
N VAL A 38 22.28 6.85 1.96
CA VAL A 38 21.87 6.25 0.67
C VAL A 38 20.78 5.21 0.89
N SER A 39 20.95 4.30 1.86
CA SER A 39 19.89 3.35 2.19
C SER A 39 18.67 4.05 2.77
N ARG A 40 18.85 5.11 3.56
CA ARG A 40 17.73 5.92 4.08
C ARG A 40 16.88 6.50 2.96
N ASP A 41 17.51 7.07 1.92
CA ASP A 41 16.78 7.69 0.81
C ASP A 41 16.02 6.65 -0.01
N ILE A 42 16.63 5.48 -0.26
CA ILE A 42 15.94 4.36 -0.93
C ILE A 42 14.72 3.91 -0.14
N ILE A 43 14.85 3.74 1.18
CA ILE A 43 13.73 3.30 2.03
C ILE A 43 12.66 4.41 2.13
N THR A 44 13.04 5.67 2.05
CA THR A 44 12.08 6.79 2.02
C THR A 44 11.22 6.71 0.75
N HIS A 45 11.81 6.43 -0.41
CA HIS A 45 11.03 6.22 -1.63
C HIS A 45 10.09 5.00 -1.54
N ILE A 46 10.55 3.91 -0.92
CA ILE A 46 9.67 2.75 -0.67
C ILE A 46 8.53 3.12 0.28
N LEU A 47 8.79 3.95 1.29
CA LEU A 47 7.76 4.43 2.21
C LEU A 47 6.72 5.28 1.47
N ASP A 48 7.15 6.19 0.59
CA ASP A 48 6.25 7.01 -0.22
C ASP A 48 5.33 6.13 -1.07
N ASP A 49 5.88 5.14 -1.79
CA ASP A 49 5.11 4.19 -2.60
C ASP A 49 4.13 3.36 -1.74
N THR A 50 4.55 2.98 -0.53
CA THR A 50 3.73 2.23 0.43
C THR A 50 2.55 3.06 0.93
N GLU A 51 2.76 4.35 1.22
CA GLU A 51 1.70 5.25 1.67
C GLU A 51 0.70 5.55 0.54
N ASP A 52 1.16 5.71 -0.71
CA ASP A 52 0.29 5.81 -1.88
C ASP A 52 -0.57 4.55 -2.09
N HIS A 53 0.00 3.36 -1.83
CA HIS A 53 -0.74 2.10 -1.88
C HIS A 53 -1.81 2.00 -0.77
N ILE A 54 -1.49 2.41 0.46
CA ILE A 54 -2.46 2.46 1.58
C ILE A 54 -3.64 3.35 1.22
N ASP A 55 -3.39 4.57 0.75
CA ASP A 55 -4.43 5.54 0.37
C ASP A 55 -5.35 4.97 -0.73
N TRP A 56 -4.75 4.28 -1.72
CA TRP A 56 -5.51 3.61 -2.77
C TRP A 56 -6.38 2.48 -2.21
N LEU A 57 -5.83 1.61 -1.36
CA LEU A 57 -6.57 0.49 -0.76
C LEU A 57 -7.73 0.98 0.10
N GLU A 58 -7.51 1.97 0.97
CA GLU A 58 -8.55 2.56 1.81
C GLU A 58 -9.67 3.18 0.98
N THR A 59 -9.32 3.90 -0.09
CA THR A 59 -10.29 4.47 -1.03
C THR A 59 -11.14 3.39 -1.70
N ASN A 60 -10.52 2.29 -2.13
CA ASN A 60 -11.22 1.20 -2.80
C ASN A 60 -12.09 0.39 -1.83
N LEU A 61 -11.64 0.16 -0.59
CA LEU A 61 -12.45 -0.48 0.44
C LEU A 61 -13.68 0.37 0.78
N ALA A 62 -13.50 1.68 0.94
CA ALA A 62 -14.61 2.60 1.13
C ALA A 62 -15.58 2.65 -0.07
N LEU A 63 -15.08 2.43 -1.30
CA LEU A 63 -15.92 2.31 -2.49
C LEU A 63 -16.71 1.00 -2.48
N ILE A 64 -16.06 -0.14 -2.21
CA ILE A 64 -16.72 -1.46 -2.11
C ILE A 64 -17.88 -1.41 -1.11
N ASP A 65 -17.68 -0.77 0.04
CA ASP A 65 -18.72 -0.61 1.06
C ASP A 65 -19.91 0.26 0.60
N LYS A 66 -19.69 1.19 -0.33
CA LYS A 66 -20.73 2.11 -0.83
C LYS A 66 -21.54 1.55 -2.00
N VAL A 67 -20.90 0.83 -2.93
CA VAL A 67 -21.55 0.36 -4.17
C VAL A 67 -21.86 -1.14 -4.19
N GLY A 68 -21.32 -1.92 -3.25
CA GLY A 68 -21.38 -3.37 -3.27
C GLY A 68 -20.22 -3.99 -4.07
N SER A 69 -19.97 -5.28 -3.86
CA SER A 69 -18.80 -6.03 -4.34
C SER A 69 -18.58 -6.04 -5.86
N ASP A 70 -19.58 -5.67 -6.66
CA ASP A 70 -19.50 -5.65 -8.13
C ASP A 70 -18.69 -4.45 -8.70
N ALA A 71 -18.46 -3.38 -7.93
CA ALA A 71 -17.81 -2.17 -8.44
C ALA A 71 -16.35 -2.39 -8.91
N ARG A 72 -15.69 -3.43 -8.39
CA ARG A 72 -14.27 -3.72 -8.66
C ARG A 72 -13.99 -4.15 -10.11
N GLN A 73 -14.97 -4.74 -10.81
CA GLN A 73 -14.77 -5.19 -12.20
C GLN A 73 -14.53 -4.02 -13.17
N HIS A 74 -14.92 -2.79 -12.82
CA HIS A 74 -14.80 -1.66 -13.72
C HIS A 74 -13.51 -0.84 -13.52
N THR A 75 -12.95 -0.80 -12.31
CA THR A 75 -11.81 0.07 -11.98
C THR A 75 -10.44 -0.51 -12.33
N THR A 76 -10.29 -1.84 -12.37
CA THR A 76 -9.04 -2.52 -12.82
C THR A 76 -8.73 -2.27 -14.30
N SER A 77 -9.72 -1.83 -15.10
CA SER A 77 -9.53 -1.51 -16.52
C SER A 77 -8.96 -0.11 -16.78
N LEU A 78 -8.71 0.72 -15.76
CA LEU A 78 -8.39 2.15 -15.93
C LEU A 78 -6.95 2.55 -15.56
N ARG A 79 -6.03 1.61 -15.30
CA ARG A 79 -4.61 2.00 -15.29
C ARG A 79 -4.16 2.30 -16.73
N PRO A 80 -3.73 3.53 -17.07
CA PRO A 80 -3.00 3.75 -18.30
C PRO A 80 -1.63 3.05 -18.15
N ASP A 81 -1.24 2.34 -19.20
CA ASP A 81 0.11 1.79 -19.37
C ASP A 81 1.14 2.91 -19.17
N PRO A 82 2.18 2.73 -18.33
CA PRO A 82 3.26 3.71 -18.25
C PRO A 82 4.11 3.59 -19.52
N GLY A 83 3.68 4.29 -20.56
CA GLY A 83 4.47 4.52 -21.77
C GLY A 83 5.78 5.24 -21.49
#